data_AF-A0A959AF17-F1
#
_entry.id   AF-A0A959AF17-F1
#
_cell.length_a   1.000
_cell.length_b   1.000
_cell.length_c   1.000
_cell.angle_alpha   90.00
_cell.angle_beta   90.00
_cell.angle_gamma   90.00
#
_symmetry.space_group_name_H-M   'P 1'
#
loop_
_entity.id
_entity.type
_entity.pdbx_description
1 polymer ?
#
loop_
_entity_poly.entity_id
_entity_poly.type
_entity_poly.pdbx_seq_one_letter_code
_entity_poly.pdbx_strand_id
1 'polypeptide(L)'
;MKFVFRILPFVLISSLFFLFCQKEKFTFSPDASLEFSADTLRFDTVFTELGSATRYFKIYNRHKKSIRISKIYLENGSASLFNLNIDGIPGDNQSDIEIAPNDSLYVFAEVTINPYNDNNPFVINENVVFETNGNVQKVVLEAWGQNAVYLPSRFGAGGVAGYGCNGGEWLWDDPRPYVIYGILVIDSCTVRIPAGTHVYVHGGLGKIVTDTAIYRYNDGFIAFQGAGKLLVEGTLDNPVIFDSDRLEPEFEEDPGQWTGIWLQEGTSGHSIEHCIIRNSVIGIRVDSAADLTLRNAQIYNTGSSGLVGIHANITAENCLFHSNVGYSVQLEYGGDYNFTYCTAASYGVDGEALRMGNAVCLDPGCIDYVLYPLKARFQNCIFFGSRADQITLFDRLDDGTQFDYEFKNCIVRVRDLIKETAYPDFLDHCQPCLNTDSQDTLFVNVNDRDFHLDTIGSVANRYAVPVPGIDLDLDGKMRDGSTPDAGCFEIEF
;
A
#
# COMPACT_ATOMS: atom_id res chain seq x y z
N MET A 1 67.82 -4.88 -49.14
CA MET A 1 66.86 -3.96 -48.48
C MET A 1 65.42 -4.48 -48.34
N LYS A 2 64.98 -5.59 -48.96
CA LYS A 2 63.58 -6.07 -48.87
C LYS A 2 63.25 -6.94 -47.62
N PHE A 3 64.24 -7.53 -46.95
CA PHE A 3 63.99 -8.37 -45.75
C PHE A 3 63.86 -7.57 -44.45
N VAL A 4 64.56 -6.44 -44.32
CA VAL A 4 64.52 -5.60 -43.10
C VAL A 4 63.15 -4.92 -42.92
N PHE A 5 62.47 -4.57 -44.02
CA PHE A 5 61.15 -3.94 -44.00
C PHE A 5 60.01 -4.89 -43.58
N ARG A 6 60.19 -6.22 -43.67
CA ARG A 6 59.17 -7.22 -43.26
C ARG A 6 59.23 -7.57 -41.77
N ILE A 7 60.40 -7.43 -41.14
CA ILE A 7 60.59 -7.71 -39.70
C ILE A 7 60.22 -6.50 -38.83
N LEU A 8 60.33 -5.29 -39.37
CA LEU A 8 60.02 -4.04 -38.65
C LEU A 8 58.61 -3.99 -38.02
N PRO A 9 57.50 -4.35 -38.71
CA PRO A 9 56.18 -4.36 -38.10
C PRO A 9 56.03 -5.45 -37.02
N PHE A 10 56.73 -6.58 -37.14
CA PHE A 10 56.68 -7.67 -36.16
C PHE A 10 57.43 -7.31 -34.87
N VAL A 11 58.55 -6.59 -34.99
CA VAL A 11 59.30 -6.04 -33.84
C VAL A 11 58.52 -4.88 -33.19
N LEU A 12 57.87 -4.03 -33.98
CA LEU A 12 57.03 -2.94 -33.45
C LEU A 12 55.80 -3.48 -32.71
N ILE A 13 55.11 -4.49 -33.26
CA ILE A 13 53.98 -5.19 -32.63
C ILE A 13 54.44 -5.93 -31.37
N SER A 14 55.58 -6.62 -31.41
CA SER A 14 56.17 -7.28 -30.23
C SER A 14 56.57 -6.26 -29.14
N SER A 15 57.05 -5.07 -29.51
CA SER A 15 57.35 -4.00 -28.55
C SER A 15 56.07 -3.38 -27.94
N LEU A 16 54.95 -3.37 -28.68
CA LEU A 16 53.65 -2.98 -28.14
C LEU A 16 53.14 -3.98 -27.09
N PHE A 17 53.41 -5.28 -27.23
CA PHE A 17 53.03 -6.29 -26.24
C PHE A 17 53.77 -6.13 -24.89
N PHE A 18 54.96 -5.52 -24.86
CA PHE A 18 55.68 -5.22 -23.60
C PHE A 18 55.19 -3.94 -22.90
N LEU A 19 54.35 -3.12 -23.53
CA LEU A 19 53.75 -1.93 -22.91
C LEU A 19 52.46 -2.24 -22.12
N PHE A 20 51.93 -3.46 -22.22
CA PHE A 20 50.68 -3.87 -21.54
C PHE A 20 50.87 -4.40 -20.11
N CYS A 21 52.08 -4.40 -19.56
CA CYS A 21 52.32 -4.74 -18.16
C CYS A 21 52.58 -3.47 -17.34
N GLN A 22 51.53 -2.68 -17.09
CA GLN A 22 51.58 -1.73 -15.98
C GLN A 22 51.47 -2.54 -14.69
N LYS A 23 52.52 -2.54 -13.85
CA LYS A 23 52.38 -2.99 -12.46
C LYS A 23 51.39 -2.06 -11.78
N GLU A 24 50.25 -2.59 -11.37
CA GLU A 24 49.33 -1.88 -10.49
C GLU A 24 50.09 -1.43 -9.23
N LYS A 25 50.00 -0.13 -8.94
CA LYS A 25 50.67 0.47 -7.80
C LYS A 25 49.65 0.63 -6.69
N PHE A 26 49.73 -0.21 -5.67
CA PHE A 26 49.02 -0.01 -4.43
C PHE A 26 49.53 1.25 -3.72
N THR A 27 48.63 1.96 -3.04
CA THR A 27 49.01 2.93 -2.01
C THR A 27 49.08 2.23 -0.65
N PHE A 28 50.18 2.44 0.06
CA PHE A 28 50.39 1.98 1.44
C PHE A 28 50.41 3.15 2.43
N SER A 29 50.00 4.35 1.97
CA SER A 29 49.98 5.54 2.80
C SER A 29 48.86 5.42 3.85
N PRO A 30 49.14 5.71 5.13
CA PRO A 30 48.13 5.89 6.15
C PRO A 30 47.18 7.08 5.88
N ASP A 31 47.48 7.96 4.93
CA ASP A 31 46.57 9.06 4.55
C ASP A 31 45.55 8.63 3.49
N ALA A 32 45.68 7.40 2.95
CA ALA A 32 44.74 6.85 1.97
C ALA A 32 43.54 6.23 2.68
N SER A 33 42.57 7.05 3.06
CA SER A 33 41.28 6.61 3.63
C SER A 33 40.29 6.23 2.53
N LEU A 34 39.38 5.32 2.88
CA LEU A 34 38.19 4.99 2.09
C LEU A 34 37.11 6.07 2.30
N GLU A 35 36.27 6.27 1.29
CA GLU A 35 35.03 7.04 1.40
C GLU A 35 33.84 6.07 1.32
N PHE A 36 32.79 6.29 2.11
CA PHE A 36 31.60 5.44 2.11
C PHE A 36 30.39 6.24 1.61
N SER A 37 29.44 5.57 0.95
CA SER A 37 28.19 6.22 0.56
C SER A 37 27.27 6.54 1.74
N ALA A 38 27.51 5.90 2.89
CA ALA A 38 26.77 6.09 4.13
C ALA A 38 27.71 5.86 5.32
N ASP A 39 27.50 6.61 6.40
CA ASP A 39 28.11 6.36 7.71
C ASP A 39 27.30 5.37 8.55
N THR A 40 25.97 5.35 8.34
CA THR A 40 25.02 4.40 8.92
C THR A 40 24.13 3.81 7.82
N LEU A 41 24.13 2.48 7.67
CA LEU A 41 23.15 1.74 6.88
C LEU A 41 22.00 1.32 7.80
N ARG A 42 20.83 1.92 7.59
CA ARG A 42 19.62 1.64 8.37
C ARG A 42 18.74 0.59 7.71
N PHE A 43 18.22 -0.30 8.53
CA PHE A 43 17.11 -1.19 8.26
C PHE A 43 15.93 -0.65 9.06
N ASP A 44 14.78 -0.55 8.41
CA ASP A 44 13.56 -0.11 9.11
C ASP A 44 13.08 -1.19 10.09
N THR A 45 11.86 -1.04 10.58
CA THR A 45 11.21 -2.01 11.45
C THR A 45 11.11 -3.37 10.75
N VAL A 46 11.91 -4.32 11.21
CA VAL A 46 11.96 -5.70 10.76
C VAL A 46 11.15 -6.53 11.75
N PHE A 47 10.13 -7.23 11.26
CA PHE A 47 9.47 -8.20 12.10
C PHE A 47 10.43 -9.32 12.46
N THR A 48 10.59 -9.59 13.76
CA THR A 48 11.45 -10.68 14.23
C THR A 48 11.02 -12.00 13.58
N GLU A 49 11.98 -12.90 13.38
CA GLU A 49 11.81 -14.20 12.69
C GLU A 49 11.67 -14.13 11.17
N LEU A 50 11.41 -12.95 10.60
CA LEU A 50 11.58 -12.69 9.17
C LEU A 50 12.92 -11.96 8.96
N GLY A 51 13.66 -12.38 7.93
CA GLY A 51 14.84 -11.64 7.49
C GLY A 51 14.43 -10.29 6.92
N SER A 52 15.30 -9.28 7.03
CA SER A 52 15.08 -7.98 6.41
C SER A 52 15.22 -8.04 4.88
N ALA A 53 14.77 -6.99 4.20
CA ALA A 53 15.26 -6.70 2.86
C ALA A 53 16.79 -6.52 2.86
N THR A 54 17.45 -6.88 1.76
CA THR A 54 18.88 -6.61 1.57
C THR A 54 19.09 -5.13 1.28
N ARG A 55 19.89 -4.47 2.11
CA ARG A 55 20.34 -3.08 1.93
C ARG A 55 21.80 -3.07 1.48
N TYR A 56 22.28 -1.94 0.97
CA TYR A 56 23.68 -1.83 0.57
C TYR A 56 24.25 -0.43 0.80
N PHE A 57 25.58 -0.38 0.96
CA PHE A 57 26.36 0.84 0.80
C PHE A 57 27.55 0.56 -0.12
N LYS A 58 28.17 1.64 -0.59
CA LYS A 58 29.36 1.59 -1.44
C LYS A 58 30.59 2.03 -0.67
N ILE A 59 31.70 1.38 -0.99
CA ILE A 59 33.04 1.80 -0.59
C ILE A 59 33.70 2.41 -1.83
N TYR A 60 34.24 3.61 -1.72
CA TYR A 60 34.90 4.32 -2.81
C TYR A 60 36.40 4.43 -2.56
N ASN A 61 37.17 4.13 -3.60
CA ASN A 61 38.56 4.52 -3.70
C ASN A 61 38.67 5.79 -4.57
N ARG A 62 38.66 6.98 -3.95
CA ARG A 62 38.85 8.25 -4.67
C ARG A 62 40.31 8.53 -5.06
N HIS A 63 41.22 7.62 -4.77
CA HIS A 63 42.64 7.81 -5.03
C HIS A 63 43.02 7.33 -6.43
N LYS A 64 44.13 7.85 -6.95
CA LYS A 64 44.66 7.51 -8.28
C LYS A 64 45.45 6.19 -8.31
N LYS A 65 45.44 5.44 -7.21
CA LYS A 65 46.17 4.17 -7.01
C LYS A 65 45.22 3.16 -6.39
N SER A 66 45.44 1.87 -6.66
CA SER A 66 44.64 0.82 -6.02
C SER A 66 44.81 0.87 -4.51
N ILE A 67 43.72 0.60 -3.79
CA ILE A 67 43.72 0.40 -2.35
C ILE A 67 43.42 -1.06 -2.07
N ARG A 68 44.13 -1.64 -1.11
CA ARG A 68 43.81 -2.97 -0.56
C ARG A 68 43.29 -2.81 0.85
N ILE A 69 42.06 -3.26 1.04
CA ILE A 69 41.43 -3.40 2.34
C ILE A 69 41.95 -4.72 2.91
N SER A 70 42.71 -4.64 4.00
CA SER A 70 43.28 -5.84 4.62
C SER A 70 42.18 -6.70 5.24
N LYS A 71 41.14 -6.08 5.80
CA LYS A 71 40.01 -6.79 6.40
C LYS A 71 38.72 -5.99 6.35
N ILE A 72 37.61 -6.67 6.04
CA ILE A 72 36.24 -6.19 6.17
C ILE A 72 35.50 -7.22 7.02
N TYR A 73 34.91 -6.82 8.14
CA TYR A 73 34.21 -7.77 9.01
C TYR A 73 33.15 -7.15 9.90
N LEU A 74 32.19 -7.96 10.32
CA LEU A 74 31.21 -7.63 11.36
C LEU A 74 31.85 -7.68 12.76
N GLU A 75 31.71 -6.62 13.55
CA GLU A 75 32.39 -6.44 14.83
C GLU A 75 32.05 -7.54 15.86
N ASN A 76 30.83 -8.06 15.84
CA ASN A 76 30.38 -9.15 16.72
C ASN A 76 30.71 -10.56 16.17
N GLY A 77 31.23 -10.65 14.94
CA GLY A 77 31.61 -11.90 14.30
C GLY A 77 30.46 -12.92 14.30
N SER A 78 30.67 -14.11 14.87
CA SER A 78 29.67 -15.18 14.90
C SER A 78 28.42 -14.87 15.75
N ALA A 79 28.45 -13.80 16.55
CA ALA A 79 27.29 -13.33 17.31
C ALA A 79 26.49 -12.25 16.58
N SER A 80 26.93 -11.84 15.38
CA SER A 80 26.21 -10.89 14.54
C SER A 80 24.83 -11.42 14.16
N LEU A 81 23.86 -10.52 14.14
CA LEU A 81 22.53 -10.77 13.57
C LEU A 81 22.46 -10.32 12.10
N PHE A 82 23.49 -9.62 11.63
CA PHE A 82 23.65 -9.18 10.27
C PHE A 82 24.47 -10.21 9.48
N ASN A 83 24.15 -10.35 8.19
CA ASN A 83 24.95 -11.07 7.21
C ASN A 83 25.45 -10.12 6.13
N LEU A 84 26.66 -10.32 5.63
CA LEU A 84 27.24 -9.51 4.55
C LEU A 84 27.44 -10.30 3.26
N ASN A 85 27.36 -9.57 2.15
CA ASN A 85 27.93 -9.96 0.86
C ASN A 85 28.76 -8.78 0.32
N ILE A 86 30.05 -9.02 0.08
CA ILE A 86 31.02 -8.00 -0.28
C ILE A 86 31.40 -8.22 -1.75
N ASP A 87 30.95 -7.32 -2.62
CA ASP A 87 31.17 -7.32 -4.06
C ASP A 87 30.86 -8.67 -4.74
N GLY A 88 29.74 -9.28 -4.36
CA GLY A 88 29.29 -10.58 -4.87
C GLY A 88 29.86 -11.78 -4.11
N ILE A 89 30.79 -11.58 -3.18
CA ILE A 89 31.38 -12.64 -2.36
C ILE A 89 30.59 -12.74 -1.04
N PRO A 90 29.85 -13.83 -0.79
CA PRO A 90 29.11 -14.00 0.46
C PRO A 90 30.06 -14.21 1.63
N GLY A 91 29.77 -13.58 2.77
CA GLY A 91 30.47 -13.82 4.04
C GLY A 91 30.70 -12.56 4.87
N ASP A 92 30.67 -12.75 6.18
CA ASP A 92 30.71 -11.69 7.20
C ASP A 92 32.12 -11.20 7.54
N ASN A 93 33.12 -11.81 6.88
CA ASN A 93 34.53 -11.47 7.01
C ASN A 93 35.24 -11.77 5.69
N GLN A 94 35.92 -10.77 5.14
CA GLN A 94 36.73 -10.89 3.94
C GLN A 94 38.07 -10.20 4.15
N SER A 95 39.10 -10.71 3.47
CA SER A 95 40.47 -10.19 3.55
C SER A 95 41.03 -9.90 2.17
N ASP A 96 41.98 -8.97 2.12
CA ASP A 96 42.74 -8.62 0.92
C ASP A 96 41.89 -8.20 -0.29
N ILE A 97 40.80 -7.46 -0.03
CA ILE A 97 39.90 -6.94 -1.06
C ILE A 97 40.53 -5.70 -1.71
N GLU A 98 40.60 -5.70 -3.04
CA GLU A 98 41.19 -4.61 -3.82
C GLU A 98 40.12 -3.72 -4.46
N ILE A 99 40.34 -2.40 -4.40
CA ILE A 99 39.56 -1.41 -5.13
C ILE A 99 40.48 -0.67 -6.10
N ALA A 100 40.16 -0.76 -7.39
CA ALA A 100 40.89 -0.07 -8.45
C ALA A 100 40.84 1.47 -8.28
N PRO A 101 41.74 2.23 -8.94
CA PRO A 101 41.74 3.69 -8.86
C PRO A 101 40.44 4.33 -9.35
N ASN A 102 39.87 5.24 -8.55
CA ASN A 102 38.59 5.92 -8.83
C ASN A 102 37.40 4.97 -9.00
N ASP A 103 37.47 3.79 -8.37
CA ASP A 103 36.44 2.75 -8.46
C ASP A 103 35.70 2.58 -7.12
N SER A 104 34.70 1.69 -7.10
CA SER A 104 33.89 1.38 -5.93
C SER A 104 33.51 -0.09 -5.84
N LEU A 105 33.22 -0.55 -4.63
CA LEU A 105 32.66 -1.87 -4.36
C LEU A 105 31.30 -1.75 -3.67
N TYR A 106 30.45 -2.76 -3.82
CA TYR A 106 29.21 -2.90 -3.05
C TYR A 106 29.44 -3.72 -1.78
N VAL A 107 28.81 -3.32 -0.69
CA VAL A 107 28.58 -4.16 0.48
C VAL A 107 27.08 -4.27 0.68
N PHE A 108 26.56 -5.46 0.43
CA PHE A 108 25.18 -5.82 0.72
C PHE A 108 25.11 -6.36 2.16
N ALA A 109 24.05 -5.99 2.87
CA ALA A 109 23.79 -6.42 4.24
C ALA A 109 22.31 -6.76 4.41
N GLU A 110 22.03 -7.77 5.20
CA GLU A 110 20.69 -8.16 5.66
C GLU A 110 20.75 -8.48 7.16
N VAL A 111 19.61 -8.45 7.85
CA VAL A 111 19.52 -8.78 9.28
C VAL A 111 18.42 -9.81 9.50
N THR A 112 18.68 -10.80 10.36
CA THR A 112 17.63 -11.71 10.86
C THR A 112 17.60 -11.62 12.37
N ILE A 113 16.50 -11.07 12.90
CA ILE A 113 16.37 -10.80 14.32
C ILE A 113 15.63 -11.97 14.98
N ASN A 114 16.26 -12.59 15.96
CA ASN A 114 15.58 -13.56 16.80
C ASN A 114 14.61 -12.84 17.76
N PRO A 115 13.42 -13.41 18.00
CA PRO A 115 12.43 -12.78 18.86
C PRO A 115 12.96 -12.67 20.29
N TYR A 116 12.82 -11.49 20.86
CA TYR A 116 13.07 -11.24 22.28
C TYR A 116 11.76 -11.33 23.07
N ASN A 117 11.80 -11.37 24.40
CA ASN A 117 10.58 -11.35 25.22
C ASN A 117 9.98 -9.93 25.39
N ASP A 118 10.38 -8.94 24.58
CA ASP A 118 9.85 -7.58 24.65
C ASP A 118 8.73 -7.38 23.63
N ASN A 119 7.64 -6.74 24.03
CA ASN A 119 6.54 -6.43 23.13
C ASN A 119 6.78 -5.13 22.34
N ASN A 120 7.71 -4.29 22.80
CA ASN A 120 8.02 -3.02 22.17
C ASN A 120 9.08 -3.17 21.07
N PRO A 121 9.07 -2.27 20.07
CA PRO A 121 10.18 -2.15 19.12
C PRO A 121 11.50 -1.91 19.85
N PHE A 122 12.58 -2.51 19.36
CA PHE A 122 13.93 -2.40 19.93
C PHE A 122 14.97 -2.14 18.83
N VAL A 123 16.10 -1.54 19.19
CA VAL A 123 17.16 -1.18 18.22
C VAL A 123 18.36 -2.11 18.38
N ILE A 124 18.87 -2.63 17.27
CA ILE A 124 20.10 -3.42 17.18
C ILE A 124 21.10 -2.68 16.30
N ASN A 125 22.28 -2.40 16.85
CA ASN A 125 23.35 -1.72 16.14
C ASN A 125 24.64 -2.56 16.13
N GLU A 126 25.33 -2.56 15.00
CA GLU A 126 26.62 -3.25 14.84
C GLU A 126 27.52 -2.49 13.85
N ASN A 127 28.83 -2.55 14.03
CA ASN A 127 29.77 -1.95 13.08
C ASN A 127 30.24 -2.97 12.05
N VAL A 128 30.23 -2.57 10.77
CA VAL A 128 31.13 -3.14 9.76
C VAL A 128 32.47 -2.42 9.86
N VAL A 129 33.54 -3.17 10.11
CA VAL A 129 34.87 -2.64 10.36
C VAL A 129 35.75 -2.85 9.13
N PHE A 130 36.45 -1.79 8.72
CA PHE A 130 37.37 -1.75 7.59
C PHE A 130 38.79 -1.46 8.06
N GLU A 131 39.70 -2.39 7.82
CA GLU A 131 41.13 -2.20 8.08
C GLU A 131 41.85 -1.92 6.76
N THR A 132 42.58 -0.80 6.66
CA THR A 132 43.31 -0.40 5.44
C THR A 132 44.55 0.40 5.80
N ASN A 133 45.73 -0.05 5.38
CA ASN A 133 47.01 0.66 5.59
C ASN A 133 47.28 1.11 7.05
N GLY A 134 46.77 0.36 8.03
CA GLY A 134 46.89 0.71 9.46
C GLY A 134 45.78 1.62 9.99
N ASN A 135 44.84 2.06 9.15
CA ASN A 135 43.65 2.76 9.56
C ASN A 135 42.48 1.80 9.80
N VAL A 136 41.62 2.18 10.73
CA VAL A 136 40.34 1.51 10.98
C VAL A 136 39.22 2.51 10.72
N GLN A 137 38.32 2.16 9.81
CA GLN A 137 37.09 2.90 9.56
C GLN A 137 35.88 2.00 9.84
N LYS A 138 34.73 2.61 10.11
CA LYS A 138 33.51 1.88 10.45
C LYS A 138 32.33 2.44 9.68
N VAL A 139 31.40 1.56 9.34
CA VAL A 139 30.03 1.89 8.92
C VAL A 139 29.10 1.20 9.91
N VAL A 140 28.14 1.95 10.46
CA VAL A 140 27.16 1.42 11.42
C VAL A 140 26.04 0.73 10.66
N LEU A 141 25.66 -0.47 11.06
CA LEU A 141 24.40 -1.12 10.71
C LEU A 141 23.44 -0.86 11.86
N GLU A 142 22.24 -0.38 11.57
CA GLU A 142 21.20 -0.08 12.58
C GLU A 142 19.88 -0.67 12.12
N ALA A 143 19.26 -1.52 12.93
CA ALA A 143 17.99 -2.18 12.62
C ALA A 143 17.00 -2.05 13.77
N TRP A 144 15.73 -1.81 13.45
CA TRP A 144 14.65 -1.84 14.42
C TRP A 144 13.96 -3.20 14.36
N GLY A 145 13.85 -3.91 15.48
CA GLY A 145 13.15 -5.19 15.58
C GLY A 145 11.78 -5.01 16.22
N GLN A 146 10.75 -5.67 15.68
CA GLN A 146 9.42 -5.72 16.28
C GLN A 146 8.88 -7.15 16.30
N ASN A 147 8.43 -7.62 17.45
CA ASN A 147 7.72 -8.91 17.54
C ASN A 147 6.30 -8.78 16.97
N ALA A 148 5.81 -9.82 16.32
CA ALA A 148 4.46 -9.86 15.75
C ALA A 148 3.75 -11.19 15.99
N VAL A 149 2.42 -11.19 15.84
CA VAL A 149 1.59 -12.40 15.76
C VAL A 149 1.40 -12.78 14.30
N TYR A 150 2.09 -13.82 13.85
CA TYR A 150 1.94 -14.30 12.48
C TYR A 150 0.72 -15.19 12.31
N LEU A 151 -0.16 -14.82 11.38
CA LEU A 151 -1.32 -15.61 10.99
C LEU A 151 -1.24 -15.98 9.50
N PRO A 152 -1.55 -17.23 9.13
CA PRO A 152 -1.72 -18.41 10.00
C PRO A 152 -0.41 -18.86 10.66
N SER A 153 0.74 -18.46 10.09
CA SER A 153 2.09 -18.85 10.49
C SER A 153 3.10 -18.00 9.73
N ARG A 154 4.29 -17.76 10.31
CA ARG A 154 5.43 -17.08 9.65
C ARG A 154 5.94 -17.80 8.39
N PHE A 155 5.51 -19.03 8.16
CA PHE A 155 5.86 -19.83 6.98
C PHE A 155 4.71 -19.90 5.96
N GLY A 156 3.69 -19.05 6.12
CA GLY A 156 2.46 -19.08 5.32
C GLY A 156 2.53 -18.42 3.94
N ALA A 157 3.59 -17.67 3.62
CA ALA A 157 3.74 -17.02 2.30
C ALA A 157 3.59 -18.03 1.14
N GLY A 158 2.84 -17.64 0.12
CA GLY A 158 2.44 -18.48 -1.02
C GLY A 158 1.34 -19.49 -0.71
N GLY A 159 0.89 -19.60 0.54
CA GLY A 159 -0.07 -20.59 1.02
C GLY A 159 -1.47 -20.03 1.27
N VAL A 160 -2.43 -20.96 1.37
CA VAL A 160 -3.81 -20.68 1.80
C VAL A 160 -4.07 -21.43 3.10
N ALA A 161 -4.57 -20.73 4.12
CA ALA A 161 -5.04 -21.35 5.35
C ALA A 161 -6.52 -21.03 5.58
N GLY A 162 -7.32 -22.08 5.74
CA GLY A 162 -8.67 -21.98 6.25
C GLY A 162 -8.68 -22.04 7.78
N TYR A 163 -9.42 -21.14 8.41
CA TYR A 163 -9.63 -21.13 9.85
C TYR A 163 -11.13 -21.09 10.15
N GLY A 164 -11.56 -21.86 11.14
CA GLY A 164 -12.89 -21.72 11.70
C GLY A 164 -12.94 -22.05 13.18
N CYS A 165 -13.90 -21.47 13.88
CA CYS A 165 -14.05 -21.60 15.33
C CYS A 165 -15.45 -22.10 15.73
N ASN A 166 -16.09 -22.87 14.85
CA ASN A 166 -17.40 -23.50 15.06
C ASN A 166 -18.50 -22.51 15.47
N GLY A 167 -18.54 -21.34 14.81
CA GLY A 167 -19.45 -20.24 15.11
C GLY A 167 -19.09 -19.43 16.35
N GLY A 168 -17.91 -19.68 16.95
CA GLY A 168 -17.39 -18.89 18.07
C GLY A 168 -16.80 -17.54 17.63
N GLU A 169 -15.97 -17.00 18.52
CA GLU A 169 -15.23 -15.76 18.30
C GLU A 169 -13.72 -16.02 18.39
N TRP A 170 -12.97 -15.40 17.49
CA TRP A 170 -11.52 -15.28 17.54
C TRP A 170 -11.17 -13.81 17.75
N LEU A 171 -10.78 -13.49 18.98
CA LEU A 171 -10.38 -12.15 19.38
C LEU A 171 -8.91 -11.91 19.01
N TRP A 172 -8.63 -10.77 18.37
CA TRP A 172 -7.28 -10.33 18.01
C TRP A 172 -6.79 -9.23 18.98
N ASP A 173 -6.62 -9.59 20.26
CA ASP A 173 -6.28 -8.69 21.37
C ASP A 173 -4.81 -8.76 21.85
N ASP A 174 -3.92 -9.39 21.08
CA ASP A 174 -2.49 -9.37 21.41
C ASP A 174 -1.96 -7.93 21.26
N PRO A 175 -1.16 -7.43 22.22
CA PRO A 175 -0.59 -6.09 22.13
C PRO A 175 0.43 -5.91 20.99
N ARG A 176 0.93 -7.02 20.42
CA ARG A 176 1.81 -6.98 19.25
C ARG A 176 0.98 -6.86 17.97
N PRO A 177 1.52 -6.25 16.90
CA PRO A 177 0.84 -6.25 15.62
C PRO A 177 0.63 -7.66 15.09
N TYR A 178 -0.42 -7.82 14.29
CA TYR A 178 -0.68 -9.05 13.55
C TYR A 178 -0.03 -8.94 12.17
N VAL A 179 0.59 -10.03 11.68
CA VAL A 179 1.12 -10.11 10.32
C VAL A 179 0.44 -11.28 9.62
N ILE A 180 -0.40 -10.96 8.64
CA ILE A 180 -1.02 -11.95 7.76
C ILE A 180 0.00 -12.32 6.69
N TYR A 181 0.48 -13.56 6.74
CA TYR A 181 1.54 -14.05 5.87
C TYR A 181 0.99 -15.13 4.93
N GLY A 182 0.56 -14.71 3.74
CA GLY A 182 -0.21 -15.51 2.78
C GLY A 182 -1.72 -15.26 2.87
N ILE A 183 -2.52 -16.23 2.42
CA ILE A 183 -3.98 -16.09 2.33
C ILE A 183 -4.65 -16.67 3.58
N LEU A 184 -5.40 -15.84 4.30
CA LEU A 184 -6.19 -16.25 5.46
C LEU A 184 -7.68 -16.28 5.12
N VAL A 185 -8.27 -17.48 5.07
CA VAL A 185 -9.70 -17.69 4.82
C VAL A 185 -10.39 -18.01 6.14
N ILE A 186 -11.24 -17.12 6.61
CA ILE A 186 -12.05 -17.29 7.81
C ILE A 186 -13.42 -17.86 7.40
N ASP A 187 -13.73 -19.04 7.92
CA ASP A 187 -15.02 -19.70 7.80
C ASP A 187 -15.61 -19.95 9.19
N SER A 188 -16.94 -19.90 9.31
CA SER A 188 -17.69 -20.24 10.53
C SER A 188 -17.03 -19.69 11.82
N CYS A 189 -16.64 -18.42 11.79
CA CYS A 189 -15.96 -17.76 12.90
C CYS A 189 -16.16 -16.25 12.86
N THR A 190 -16.38 -15.64 14.01
CA THR A 190 -16.36 -14.18 14.15
C THR A 190 -14.95 -13.74 14.52
N VAL A 191 -14.26 -13.03 13.62
CA VAL A 191 -13.01 -12.35 13.95
C VAL A 191 -13.35 -10.97 14.50
N ARG A 192 -12.98 -10.73 15.77
CA ARG A 192 -13.20 -9.47 16.48
C ARG A 192 -11.87 -8.80 16.72
N ILE A 193 -11.73 -7.57 16.22
CA ILE A 193 -10.48 -6.80 16.21
C ILE A 193 -10.70 -5.53 17.04
N PRO A 194 -10.14 -5.45 18.26
CA PRO A 194 -10.32 -4.30 19.15
C PRO A 194 -9.51 -3.08 18.68
N ALA A 195 -9.84 -1.93 19.25
CA ALA A 195 -9.17 -0.65 18.99
C ALA A 195 -7.65 -0.69 19.20
N GLY A 196 -6.92 0.05 18.35
CA GLY A 196 -5.46 0.15 18.39
C GLY A 196 -4.71 -1.04 17.76
N THR A 197 -5.41 -2.07 17.28
CA THR A 197 -4.77 -3.20 16.60
C THR A 197 -4.24 -2.78 15.23
N HIS A 198 -2.96 -3.08 14.97
CA HIS A 198 -2.35 -2.94 13.65
C HIS A 198 -2.21 -4.33 13.02
N VAL A 199 -2.81 -4.50 11.84
CA VAL A 199 -2.76 -5.70 11.02
C VAL A 199 -1.96 -5.41 9.76
N TYR A 200 -0.77 -5.97 9.69
CA TYR A 200 0.04 -5.97 8.47
C TYR A 200 -0.31 -7.17 7.62
N VAL A 201 -0.29 -6.99 6.30
CA VAL A 201 -0.54 -8.07 5.33
C VAL A 201 0.62 -8.11 4.36
N HIS A 202 1.25 -9.27 4.28
CA HIS A 202 2.30 -9.53 3.31
C HIS A 202 1.70 -9.76 1.94
N GLY A 203 2.07 -8.95 0.94
CA GLY A 203 1.82 -9.30 -0.45
C GLY A 203 3.07 -9.79 -1.15
N GLY A 204 3.03 -11.06 -1.52
CA GLY A 204 4.02 -11.73 -2.35
C GLY A 204 3.42 -12.15 -3.69
N LEU A 205 4.28 -12.41 -4.68
CA LEU A 205 3.86 -13.03 -5.93
C LEU A 205 3.72 -14.54 -5.75
N GLY A 206 2.51 -14.98 -5.41
CA GLY A 206 2.10 -16.37 -5.51
C GLY A 206 2.06 -16.83 -6.97
N LYS A 207 2.25 -18.15 -7.19
CA LYS A 207 2.07 -18.75 -8.52
C LYS A 207 1.37 -20.10 -8.44
N ILE A 208 0.45 -20.34 -9.36
CA ILE A 208 -0.09 -21.67 -9.66
C ILE A 208 0.46 -22.10 -11.01
N VAL A 209 1.11 -23.26 -11.03
CA VAL A 209 1.60 -23.89 -12.27
C VAL A 209 0.64 -25.01 -12.61
N THR A 210 -0.05 -24.89 -13.75
CA THR A 210 -0.80 -25.99 -14.37
C THR A 210 0.00 -26.56 -15.54
N ASP A 211 -0.46 -27.68 -16.10
CA ASP A 211 0.15 -28.27 -17.29
C ASP A 211 0.15 -27.33 -18.51
N THR A 212 -0.69 -26.28 -18.49
CA THR A 212 -0.93 -25.38 -19.63
C THR A 212 -0.62 -23.91 -19.35
N ALA A 213 -0.45 -23.49 -18.08
CA ALA A 213 -0.28 -22.08 -17.74
C ALA A 213 0.42 -21.86 -16.39
N ILE A 214 1.02 -20.68 -16.23
CA ILE A 214 1.49 -20.16 -14.94
C ILE A 214 0.62 -18.95 -14.59
N TYR A 215 -0.24 -19.11 -13.59
CA TYR A 215 -1.02 -18.01 -13.02
C TYR A 215 -0.20 -17.37 -11.91
N ARG A 216 -0.06 -16.04 -11.92
CA ARG A 216 0.55 -15.27 -10.84
C ARG A 216 -0.53 -14.44 -10.16
N TYR A 217 -0.47 -14.36 -8.84
CA TYR A 217 -1.42 -13.59 -8.03
C TYR A 217 -0.68 -12.98 -6.84
N ASN A 218 -1.26 -11.93 -6.26
CA ASN A 218 -0.80 -11.42 -4.97
C ASN A 218 -1.47 -12.23 -3.85
N ASP A 219 -0.67 -12.91 -3.03
CA ASP A 219 -1.12 -13.88 -2.02
C ASP A 219 -1.46 -13.26 -0.66
N GLY A 220 -1.44 -11.93 -0.52
CA GLY A 220 -1.78 -11.24 0.73
C GLY A 220 -3.23 -10.80 0.83
N PHE A 221 -4.16 -11.68 1.22
CA PHE A 221 -5.53 -11.25 1.56
C PHE A 221 -6.17 -12.01 2.70
N ILE A 222 -7.16 -11.36 3.30
CA ILE A 222 -8.06 -11.93 4.29
C ILE A 222 -9.42 -12.11 3.62
N ALA A 223 -9.94 -13.34 3.61
CA ALA A 223 -11.26 -13.63 3.07
C ALA A 223 -12.19 -14.16 4.16
N PHE A 224 -13.44 -13.73 4.14
CA PHE A 224 -14.52 -14.27 4.96
C PHE A 224 -15.48 -15.01 4.05
N GLN A 225 -15.81 -16.26 4.40
CA GLN A 225 -16.72 -17.11 3.64
C GLN A 225 -17.69 -17.86 4.56
N GLY A 226 -18.77 -18.42 4.00
CA GLY A 226 -19.73 -19.22 4.76
C GLY A 226 -20.36 -18.42 5.90
N ALA A 227 -20.10 -18.82 7.15
CA ALA A 227 -20.55 -18.10 8.34
C ALA A 227 -19.43 -17.27 9.02
N GLY A 228 -18.38 -16.95 8.27
CA GLY A 228 -17.32 -16.04 8.70
C GLY A 228 -17.85 -14.61 8.86
N LYS A 229 -17.41 -13.91 9.91
CA LYS A 229 -17.84 -12.56 10.25
C LYS A 229 -16.65 -11.71 10.68
N LEU A 230 -16.61 -10.45 10.22
CA LEU A 230 -15.60 -9.47 10.59
C LEU A 230 -16.21 -8.37 11.45
N LEU A 231 -15.66 -8.16 12.65
CA LEU A 231 -16.00 -7.07 13.55
C LEU A 231 -14.72 -6.28 13.87
N VAL A 232 -14.62 -5.07 13.35
CA VAL A 232 -13.53 -4.13 13.63
C VAL A 232 -14.08 -2.98 14.48
N GLU A 233 -13.52 -2.81 15.66
CA GLU A 233 -14.03 -1.91 16.70
C GLU A 233 -12.97 -0.89 17.11
N GLY A 234 -12.47 -0.14 16.13
CA GLY A 234 -11.58 0.98 16.38
C GLY A 234 -12.26 2.08 17.18
N THR A 235 -11.47 3.04 17.65
CA THR A 235 -11.97 4.32 18.14
C THR A 235 -11.25 5.47 17.46
N LEU A 236 -11.78 6.69 17.57
CA LEU A 236 -11.14 7.89 17.03
C LEU A 236 -9.66 8.01 17.45
N ASP A 237 -9.37 7.82 18.74
CA ASP A 237 -8.00 7.93 19.28
C ASP A 237 -7.13 6.70 18.96
N ASN A 238 -7.75 5.54 18.71
CA ASN A 238 -7.06 4.27 18.51
C ASN A 238 -7.72 3.49 17.35
N PRO A 239 -7.53 3.94 16.11
CA PRO A 239 -8.11 3.24 14.96
C PRO A 239 -7.48 1.85 14.80
N VAL A 240 -8.20 0.94 14.16
CA VAL A 240 -7.62 -0.30 13.64
C VAL A 240 -7.01 -0.01 12.27
N ILE A 241 -5.80 -0.51 12.02
CA ILE A 241 -5.08 -0.23 10.77
C ILE A 241 -4.78 -1.54 10.02
N PHE A 242 -5.11 -1.57 8.73
CA PHE A 242 -4.68 -2.60 7.78
C PHE A 242 -3.71 -2.00 6.76
N ASP A 243 -2.49 -2.52 6.72
CA ASP A 243 -1.40 -1.99 5.89
C ASP A 243 -0.45 -3.10 5.40
N SER A 244 0.50 -2.76 4.54
CA SER A 244 1.56 -3.67 4.10
C SER A 244 2.59 -3.96 5.20
N ASP A 245 3.15 -5.17 5.20
CA ASP A 245 4.30 -5.52 6.03
C ASP A 245 5.65 -4.92 5.55
N ARG A 246 5.63 -4.15 4.46
CA ARG A 246 6.77 -3.38 3.94
C ARG A 246 6.85 -2.02 4.60
N LEU A 247 7.53 -1.98 5.74
CA LEU A 247 7.60 -0.80 6.60
C LEU A 247 8.64 0.24 6.16
N GLU A 248 9.36 0.00 5.06
CA GLU A 248 10.41 0.91 4.65
C GLU A 248 9.85 2.20 4.03
N PRO A 249 10.50 3.37 4.21
CA PRO A 249 9.88 4.66 3.87
C PRO A 249 9.70 4.86 2.36
N GLU A 250 10.49 4.15 1.56
CA GLU A 250 10.36 4.14 0.10
C GLU A 250 9.12 3.38 -0.39
N PHE A 251 8.51 2.52 0.45
CA PHE A 251 7.27 1.79 0.16
C PHE A 251 6.05 2.36 0.90
N GLU A 252 6.22 3.33 1.81
CA GLU A 252 5.13 3.88 2.64
C GLU A 252 3.92 4.34 1.78
N GLU A 253 4.22 4.90 0.61
CA GLU A 253 3.25 5.47 -0.32
C GLU A 253 3.02 4.61 -1.57
N ASP A 254 3.54 3.38 -1.62
CA ASP A 254 3.34 2.49 -2.75
C ASP A 254 1.98 1.76 -2.67
N PRO A 255 1.09 1.90 -3.66
CA PRO A 255 -0.18 1.18 -3.69
C PRO A 255 -0.02 -0.27 -4.16
N GLY A 256 -0.97 -1.15 -3.83
CA GLY A 256 -1.02 -2.51 -4.38
C GLY A 256 -0.06 -3.52 -3.75
N GLN A 257 0.45 -3.21 -2.55
CA GLN A 257 1.42 -4.04 -1.84
C GLN A 257 0.82 -5.31 -1.24
N TRP A 258 -0.49 -5.37 -1.04
CA TRP A 258 -1.25 -6.56 -0.64
C TRP A 258 -2.61 -6.56 -1.33
N THR A 259 -3.32 -7.68 -1.40
CA THR A 259 -4.54 -7.79 -2.24
C THR A 259 -5.75 -7.04 -1.67
N GLY A 260 -6.08 -7.21 -0.38
CA GLY A 260 -7.25 -6.57 0.23
C GLY A 260 -8.03 -7.46 1.20
N ILE A 261 -9.19 -6.97 1.65
CA ILE A 261 -10.18 -7.74 2.43
C ILE A 261 -11.31 -8.19 1.49
N TRP A 262 -11.67 -9.46 1.54
CA TRP A 262 -12.73 -10.03 0.70
C TRP A 262 -13.85 -10.66 1.54
N LEU A 263 -15.01 -10.02 1.54
CA LEU A 263 -16.24 -10.57 2.09
C LEU A 263 -16.94 -11.35 0.96
N GLN A 264 -16.88 -12.68 1.02
CA GLN A 264 -17.35 -13.54 -0.06
C GLN A 264 -18.87 -13.75 -0.01
N GLU A 265 -19.36 -14.40 -1.07
CA GLU A 265 -20.77 -14.67 -1.30
C GLU A 265 -21.52 -15.15 -0.04
N GLY A 266 -22.63 -14.49 0.26
CA GLY A 266 -23.58 -14.86 1.30
C GLY A 266 -23.12 -14.65 2.75
N THR A 267 -21.92 -14.09 2.98
CA THR A 267 -21.46 -13.72 4.33
C THR A 267 -22.25 -12.53 4.88
N SER A 268 -22.42 -12.43 6.20
CA SER A 268 -23.26 -11.36 6.76
C SER A 268 -22.89 -10.90 8.16
N GLY A 269 -23.35 -9.70 8.51
CA GLY A 269 -23.12 -9.00 9.76
C GLY A 269 -21.75 -8.33 9.88
N HIS A 270 -21.07 -8.04 8.77
CA HIS A 270 -19.76 -7.38 8.84
C HIS A 270 -19.90 -5.93 9.31
N SER A 271 -19.08 -5.55 10.29
CA SER A 271 -19.07 -4.20 10.85
C SER A 271 -17.63 -3.73 11.02
N ILE A 272 -17.34 -2.56 10.46
CA ILE A 272 -16.03 -1.93 10.55
C ILE A 272 -16.22 -0.49 11.01
N GLU A 273 -15.62 -0.15 12.15
CA GLU A 273 -15.69 1.17 12.75
C GLU A 273 -14.29 1.70 13.07
N HIS A 274 -14.03 2.99 12.78
CA HIS A 274 -12.75 3.67 13.01
C HIS A 274 -11.55 2.87 12.51
N CYS A 275 -11.53 2.64 11.19
CA CYS A 275 -10.56 1.78 10.54
C CYS A 275 -9.84 2.52 9.42
N ILE A 276 -8.54 2.27 9.29
CA ILE A 276 -7.72 2.75 8.17
C ILE A 276 -7.27 1.54 7.36
N ILE A 277 -7.56 1.53 6.06
CA ILE A 277 -7.11 0.49 5.12
C ILE A 277 -6.32 1.17 4.01
N ARG A 278 -5.05 0.81 3.84
CA ARG A 278 -4.20 1.45 2.85
C ARG A 278 -3.23 0.51 2.16
N ASN A 279 -2.66 1.01 1.06
CA ASN A 279 -1.61 0.35 0.28
C ASN A 279 -1.99 -1.02 -0.32
N SER A 280 -3.28 -1.35 -0.35
CA SER A 280 -3.78 -2.61 -0.93
C SER A 280 -4.03 -2.50 -2.44
N VAL A 281 -4.35 -3.59 -3.12
CA VAL A 281 -4.82 -3.58 -4.52
C VAL A 281 -6.28 -3.13 -4.52
N ILE A 282 -7.13 -3.77 -3.72
CA ILE A 282 -8.51 -3.36 -3.44
C ILE A 282 -8.61 -3.17 -1.92
N GLY A 283 -9.24 -2.12 -1.42
CA GLY A 283 -9.40 -1.95 0.03
C GLY A 283 -10.30 -3.04 0.63
N ILE A 284 -11.59 -2.98 0.28
CA ILE A 284 -12.57 -4.01 0.64
C ILE A 284 -13.38 -4.40 -0.59
N ARG A 285 -13.54 -5.71 -0.80
CA ARG A 285 -14.50 -6.28 -1.76
C ARG A 285 -15.63 -6.97 -1.00
N VAL A 286 -16.86 -6.51 -1.22
CA VAL A 286 -18.11 -7.11 -0.71
C VAL A 286 -18.82 -7.78 -1.86
N ASP A 287 -18.98 -9.10 -1.80
CA ASP A 287 -19.37 -9.91 -2.95
C ASP A 287 -20.67 -10.69 -2.72
N SER A 288 -21.58 -10.62 -3.70
CA SER A 288 -22.72 -11.51 -3.92
C SER A 288 -23.55 -11.81 -2.66
N ALA A 289 -24.53 -10.95 -2.40
CA ALA A 289 -25.42 -10.97 -1.23
C ALA A 289 -24.72 -10.82 0.13
N ALA A 290 -23.42 -10.49 0.15
CA ALA A 290 -22.75 -10.08 1.37
C ALA A 290 -23.14 -8.67 1.82
N ASP A 291 -23.07 -8.42 3.12
CA ASP A 291 -23.31 -7.10 3.70
C ASP A 291 -22.06 -6.48 4.34
N LEU A 292 -22.05 -5.15 4.45
CA LEU A 292 -21.03 -4.40 5.19
C LEU A 292 -21.62 -3.13 5.78
N THR A 293 -21.42 -2.94 7.08
CA THR A 293 -21.55 -1.64 7.74
C THR A 293 -20.16 -1.06 7.95
N LEU A 294 -19.89 0.11 7.38
CA LEU A 294 -18.62 0.83 7.46
C LEU A 294 -18.84 2.22 8.07
N ARG A 295 -18.19 2.53 9.20
CA ARG A 295 -18.36 3.81 9.91
C ARG A 295 -17.02 4.44 10.24
N ASN A 296 -16.90 5.74 10.05
CA ASN A 296 -15.72 6.52 10.44
C ASN A 296 -14.39 5.92 9.91
N ALA A 297 -14.40 5.43 8.68
CA ALA A 297 -13.27 4.69 8.10
C ALA A 297 -12.61 5.45 6.95
N GLN A 298 -11.33 5.14 6.73
CA GLN A 298 -10.54 5.68 5.63
C GLN A 298 -10.01 4.54 4.77
N ILE A 299 -10.23 4.61 3.47
CA ILE A 299 -9.68 3.65 2.50
C ILE A 299 -8.95 4.40 1.40
N TYR A 300 -7.63 4.24 1.34
CA TYR A 300 -6.82 5.07 0.45
C TYR A 300 -5.55 4.40 -0.06
N ASN A 301 -4.92 5.04 -1.05
CA ASN A 301 -3.70 4.58 -1.69
C ASN A 301 -3.78 3.14 -2.19
N THR A 302 -4.91 2.76 -2.80
CA THR A 302 -5.07 1.41 -3.36
C THR A 302 -4.67 1.35 -4.83
N GLY A 303 -4.19 0.19 -5.29
CA GLY A 303 -3.76 -0.05 -6.67
C GLY A 303 -4.90 -0.22 -7.68
N SER A 304 -6.14 -0.23 -7.19
CA SER A 304 -7.39 -0.35 -7.94
C SER A 304 -8.47 0.44 -7.18
N SER A 305 -9.67 -0.13 -7.00
CA SER A 305 -10.76 0.55 -6.31
C SER A 305 -10.63 0.45 -4.77
N GLY A 306 -10.97 1.52 -4.07
CA GLY A 306 -10.97 1.54 -2.59
C GLY A 306 -12.02 0.58 -2.01
N LEU A 307 -13.29 0.83 -2.33
CA LEU A 307 -14.40 -0.03 -1.95
C LEU A 307 -15.07 -0.61 -3.20
N VAL A 308 -15.27 -1.93 -3.21
CA VAL A 308 -15.98 -2.65 -4.28
C VAL A 308 -17.18 -3.38 -3.68
N GLY A 309 -18.38 -3.09 -4.17
CA GLY A 309 -19.59 -3.88 -3.91
C GLY A 309 -20.06 -4.56 -5.19
N ILE A 310 -20.26 -5.88 -5.17
CA ILE A 310 -20.78 -6.65 -6.31
C ILE A 310 -22.05 -7.35 -5.86
N HIS A 311 -23.23 -6.94 -6.34
CA HIS A 311 -24.51 -7.50 -5.87
C HIS A 311 -24.59 -7.55 -4.33
N ALA A 312 -24.23 -6.44 -3.66
CA ALA A 312 -23.99 -6.40 -2.22
C ALA A 312 -24.96 -5.48 -1.47
N ASN A 313 -24.95 -5.55 -0.14
CA ASN A 313 -25.62 -4.56 0.72
C ASN A 313 -24.57 -3.77 1.52
N ILE A 314 -24.39 -2.48 1.24
CA ILE A 314 -23.38 -1.67 1.95
C ILE A 314 -24.03 -0.43 2.56
N THR A 315 -23.80 -0.24 3.85
CA THR A 315 -24.07 1.03 4.55
C THR A 315 -22.75 1.66 4.97
N ALA A 316 -22.46 2.85 4.49
CA ALA A 316 -21.25 3.60 4.81
C ALA A 316 -21.59 4.98 5.39
N GLU A 317 -20.97 5.33 6.53
CA GLU A 317 -21.20 6.60 7.22
C GLU A 317 -19.88 7.25 7.60
N ASN A 318 -19.74 8.56 7.37
CA ASN A 318 -18.53 9.33 7.72
C ASN A 318 -17.24 8.69 7.16
N CYS A 319 -17.26 8.17 5.94
CA CYS A 319 -16.09 7.50 5.37
C CYS A 319 -15.35 8.38 4.35
N LEU A 320 -14.03 8.27 4.33
CA LEU A 320 -13.16 8.94 3.36
C LEU A 320 -12.53 7.90 2.42
N PHE A 321 -12.70 8.09 1.12
CA PHE A 321 -12.10 7.27 0.07
C PHE A 321 -11.27 8.18 -0.83
N HIS A 322 -9.96 7.97 -0.90
CA HIS A 322 -9.10 8.87 -1.68
C HIS A 322 -7.82 8.22 -2.20
N SER A 323 -7.15 8.88 -3.15
CA SER A 323 -5.86 8.42 -3.69
C SER A 323 -5.86 6.97 -4.20
N ASN A 324 -7.01 6.45 -4.65
CA ASN A 324 -7.15 5.10 -5.18
C ASN A 324 -6.92 5.13 -6.69
N VAL A 325 -6.05 4.28 -7.24
CA VAL A 325 -5.69 4.30 -8.68
C VAL A 325 -6.90 4.03 -9.57
N GLY A 326 -7.80 3.15 -9.14
CA GLY A 326 -9.10 2.89 -9.77
C GLY A 326 -10.19 3.82 -9.26
N TYR A 327 -11.37 3.28 -8.96
CA TYR A 327 -12.47 4.09 -8.42
C TYR A 327 -12.32 4.28 -6.91
N SER A 328 -12.78 5.41 -6.35
CA SER A 328 -12.85 5.49 -4.88
C SER A 328 -13.91 4.52 -4.34
N VAL A 329 -15.08 4.48 -4.97
CA VAL A 329 -16.16 3.53 -4.70
C VAL A 329 -16.66 2.93 -6.02
N GLN A 330 -16.76 1.61 -6.09
CA GLN A 330 -17.25 0.86 -7.24
C GLN A 330 -18.39 -0.07 -6.83
N LEU A 331 -19.59 0.17 -7.35
CA LEU A 331 -20.80 -0.58 -7.07
C LEU A 331 -21.28 -1.24 -8.36
N GLU A 332 -21.38 -2.56 -8.37
CA GLU A 332 -21.37 -3.36 -9.58
C GLU A 332 -22.42 -4.46 -9.46
N TYR A 333 -23.03 -4.85 -10.58
CA TYR A 333 -24.00 -5.94 -10.62
C TYR A 333 -25.21 -5.80 -9.66
N GLY A 334 -25.67 -4.56 -9.44
CA GLY A 334 -26.81 -4.27 -8.57
C GLY A 334 -26.48 -4.37 -7.08
N GLY A 335 -27.47 -4.22 -6.22
CA GLY A 335 -27.30 -4.20 -4.76
C GLY A 335 -28.10 -3.10 -4.06
N ASP A 336 -27.98 -3.00 -2.74
CA ASP A 336 -28.58 -1.95 -1.91
C ASP A 336 -27.46 -1.16 -1.20
N TYR A 337 -27.38 0.14 -1.45
CA TYR A 337 -26.25 0.96 -1.07
C TYR A 337 -26.74 2.24 -0.39
N ASN A 338 -26.25 2.50 0.82
CA ASN A 338 -26.59 3.70 1.58
C ASN A 338 -25.30 4.37 2.07
N PHE A 339 -25.05 5.60 1.64
CA PHE A 339 -23.86 6.38 1.96
C PHE A 339 -24.28 7.71 2.56
N THR A 340 -23.80 8.03 3.76
CA THR A 340 -24.12 9.29 4.44
C THR A 340 -22.85 9.98 4.92
N TYR A 341 -22.69 11.26 4.60
CA TYR A 341 -21.49 12.04 4.96
C TYR A 341 -20.17 11.40 4.51
N CYS A 342 -20.17 10.71 3.37
CA CYS A 342 -18.96 10.13 2.80
C CYS A 342 -18.30 11.10 1.81
N THR A 343 -16.97 11.06 1.73
CA THR A 343 -16.19 11.80 0.74
C THR A 343 -15.40 10.83 -0.13
N ALA A 344 -15.63 10.89 -1.43
CA ALA A 344 -14.88 10.16 -2.44
C ALA A 344 -14.09 11.17 -3.29
N ALA A 345 -12.78 11.20 -3.10
CA ALA A 345 -11.88 12.19 -3.69
C ALA A 345 -10.87 11.52 -4.64
N SER A 346 -11.04 11.72 -5.95
CA SER A 346 -10.20 11.10 -6.98
C SER A 346 -9.28 12.11 -7.69
N TYR A 347 -8.04 12.23 -7.22
CA TYR A 347 -7.04 13.15 -7.77
C TYR A 347 -5.80 12.43 -8.28
N GLY A 348 -5.21 12.94 -9.36
CA GLY A 348 -3.89 12.48 -9.85
C GLY A 348 -3.87 11.10 -10.49
N VAL A 349 -5.03 10.47 -10.72
CA VAL A 349 -5.21 9.14 -11.28
C VAL A 349 -6.30 9.15 -12.36
N ASP A 350 -6.42 8.08 -13.15
CA ASP A 350 -7.37 8.01 -14.27
C ASP A 350 -8.77 7.51 -13.87
N GLY A 351 -9.02 7.20 -12.60
CA GLY A 351 -10.31 6.73 -12.10
C GLY A 351 -11.28 7.81 -11.64
N GLU A 352 -12.58 7.57 -11.77
CA GLU A 352 -13.65 8.41 -11.22
C GLU A 352 -13.90 8.14 -9.72
N ALA A 353 -14.48 9.10 -8.99
CA ALA A 353 -14.82 8.91 -7.57
C ALA A 353 -15.84 7.77 -7.34
N LEU A 354 -16.87 7.69 -8.18
CA LEU A 354 -17.94 6.69 -8.06
C LEU A 354 -18.24 6.03 -9.40
N ARG A 355 -18.34 4.70 -9.38
CA ARG A 355 -18.92 3.93 -10.48
C ARG A 355 -20.09 3.09 -9.98
N MET A 356 -21.19 3.07 -10.72
CA MET A 356 -22.38 2.27 -10.41
C MET A 356 -22.88 1.51 -11.65
N GLY A 357 -23.17 0.21 -11.50
CA GLY A 357 -23.69 -0.63 -12.57
C GLY A 357 -24.64 -1.73 -12.08
N ASN A 358 -25.66 -2.08 -12.89
CA ASN A 358 -26.63 -3.12 -12.55
C ASN A 358 -26.46 -4.45 -13.32
N ALA A 359 -25.44 -4.57 -14.18
CA ALA A 359 -25.27 -5.76 -15.00
C ALA A 359 -23.81 -6.22 -15.14
N VAL A 360 -23.66 -7.53 -15.35
CA VAL A 360 -22.39 -8.18 -15.74
C VAL A 360 -22.54 -8.66 -17.17
N CYS A 361 -21.67 -8.16 -18.04
CA CYS A 361 -21.57 -8.60 -19.43
C CYS A 361 -20.83 -9.95 -19.50
N LEU A 362 -21.43 -10.94 -20.17
CA LEU A 362 -20.86 -12.28 -20.34
C LEU A 362 -20.05 -12.41 -21.64
N ASP A 363 -20.16 -11.42 -22.52
CA ASP A 363 -19.39 -11.32 -23.75
C ASP A 363 -18.85 -9.88 -23.95
N PRO A 364 -17.80 -9.69 -24.79
CA PRO A 364 -17.21 -8.37 -25.01
C PRO A 364 -18.16 -7.30 -25.56
N GLY A 365 -19.24 -7.70 -26.24
CA GLY A 365 -20.26 -6.80 -26.77
C GLY A 365 -21.40 -6.52 -25.78
N CYS A 366 -21.43 -7.19 -24.63
CA CYS A 366 -22.52 -7.12 -23.65
C CYS A 366 -23.92 -7.42 -24.25
N ILE A 367 -23.95 -8.35 -25.21
CA ILE A 367 -25.19 -8.87 -25.81
C ILE A 367 -25.83 -9.84 -24.83
N ASP A 368 -25.03 -10.75 -24.28
CA ASP A 368 -25.38 -11.64 -23.18
C ASP A 368 -24.98 -10.98 -21.87
N TYR A 369 -25.93 -10.82 -20.96
CA TYR A 369 -25.71 -10.20 -19.67
C TYR A 369 -26.60 -10.82 -18.60
N VAL A 370 -26.15 -10.69 -17.35
CA VAL A 370 -26.98 -10.91 -16.17
C VAL A 370 -27.20 -9.57 -15.49
N LEU A 371 -28.41 -9.36 -14.96
CA LEU A 371 -28.83 -8.10 -14.38
C LEU A 371 -29.44 -8.32 -13.01
N TYR A 372 -29.17 -7.40 -12.09
CA TYR A 372 -29.83 -7.29 -10.79
C TYR A 372 -30.16 -5.83 -10.47
N PRO A 373 -31.29 -5.55 -9.81
CA PRO A 373 -31.65 -4.19 -9.45
C PRO A 373 -30.55 -3.51 -8.63
N LEU A 374 -30.21 -2.28 -9.00
CA LEU A 374 -29.38 -1.38 -8.20
C LEU A 374 -30.29 -0.41 -7.46
N LYS A 375 -30.11 -0.31 -6.15
CA LYS A 375 -30.69 0.73 -5.30
C LYS A 375 -29.57 1.45 -4.57
N ALA A 376 -29.37 2.74 -4.85
CA ALA A 376 -28.31 3.52 -4.21
C ALA A 376 -28.85 4.85 -3.66
N ARG A 377 -28.47 5.17 -2.42
CA ARG A 377 -28.86 6.39 -1.72
C ARG A 377 -27.62 7.06 -1.17
N PHE A 378 -27.39 8.29 -1.60
CA PHE A 378 -26.29 9.13 -1.13
C PHE A 378 -26.86 10.37 -0.48
N GLN A 379 -26.51 10.60 0.78
CA GLN A 379 -26.92 11.79 1.52
C GLN A 379 -25.71 12.55 2.04
N ASN A 380 -25.67 13.87 1.82
CA ASN A 380 -24.61 14.74 2.31
C ASN A 380 -23.19 14.31 1.90
N CYS A 381 -23.04 13.67 0.73
CA CYS A 381 -21.75 13.13 0.28
C CYS A 381 -21.03 14.08 -0.69
N ILE A 382 -19.71 13.90 -0.82
CA ILE A 382 -18.87 14.60 -1.81
C ILE A 382 -18.29 13.58 -2.81
N PHE A 383 -18.49 13.83 -4.10
CA PHE A 383 -17.87 13.10 -5.20
C PHE A 383 -17.11 14.08 -6.10
N PHE A 384 -15.80 14.19 -5.88
CA PHE A 384 -15.00 15.23 -6.51
C PHE A 384 -13.59 14.75 -6.88
N GLY A 385 -12.95 15.39 -7.86
CA GLY A 385 -11.65 14.95 -8.36
C GLY A 385 -11.17 15.67 -9.61
N SER A 386 -10.09 15.16 -10.22
CA SER A 386 -9.43 15.80 -11.36
C SER A 386 -10.22 15.71 -12.68
N ARG A 387 -10.94 14.61 -12.91
CA ARG A 387 -11.74 14.38 -14.12
C ARG A 387 -12.96 15.30 -14.20
N ALA A 388 -13.46 15.50 -15.41
CA ALA A 388 -14.66 16.31 -15.67
C ALA A 388 -15.92 15.67 -15.07
N ASP A 389 -16.00 14.34 -15.15
CA ASP A 389 -17.01 13.53 -14.48
C ASP A 389 -16.35 12.71 -13.37
N GLN A 390 -16.96 12.73 -12.20
CA GLN A 390 -16.56 11.92 -11.05
C GLN A 390 -17.51 10.76 -10.78
N ILE A 391 -18.55 10.64 -11.60
CA ILE A 391 -19.58 9.62 -11.48
C ILE A 391 -19.76 8.97 -12.84
N THR A 392 -19.66 7.65 -12.87
CA THR A 392 -19.93 6.83 -14.04
C THR A 392 -21.09 5.89 -13.75
N LEU A 393 -22.10 5.92 -14.63
CA LEU A 393 -23.29 5.07 -14.52
C LEU A 393 -23.32 4.05 -15.66
N PHE A 394 -23.70 2.82 -15.32
CA PHE A 394 -23.94 1.73 -16.25
C PHE A 394 -25.31 1.10 -15.95
N ASP A 395 -26.37 1.77 -16.39
CA ASP A 395 -27.70 1.16 -16.46
C ASP A 395 -27.83 0.38 -17.77
N ARG A 396 -27.96 -0.95 -17.67
CA ARG A 396 -28.03 -1.80 -18.85
C ARG A 396 -29.35 -1.68 -19.61
N LEU A 397 -30.46 -1.43 -18.92
CA LEU A 397 -31.79 -1.35 -19.55
C LEU A 397 -32.14 0.08 -19.95
N ASP A 398 -31.63 1.07 -19.21
CA ASP A 398 -31.85 2.50 -19.47
C ASP A 398 -33.36 2.86 -19.52
N ASP A 399 -34.15 2.18 -18.68
CA ASP A 399 -35.60 2.35 -18.57
C ASP A 399 -36.06 2.75 -17.15
N GLY A 400 -35.10 2.96 -16.24
CA GLY A 400 -35.33 3.37 -14.86
C GLY A 400 -35.95 2.31 -13.95
N THR A 401 -36.19 1.08 -14.43
CA THR A 401 -36.87 0.03 -13.64
C THR A 401 -35.95 -0.79 -12.76
N GLN A 402 -34.66 -0.83 -13.08
CA GLN A 402 -33.63 -1.66 -12.43
C GLN A 402 -32.43 -0.87 -11.93
N PHE A 403 -32.51 0.46 -11.98
CA PHE A 403 -31.41 1.37 -11.64
C PHE A 403 -31.96 2.57 -10.86
N ASP A 404 -32.28 2.35 -9.60
CA ASP A 404 -32.90 3.31 -8.71
C ASP A 404 -31.83 3.99 -7.84
N TYR A 405 -31.43 5.22 -8.20
CA TYR A 405 -30.48 6.00 -7.42
C TYR A 405 -31.02 7.37 -7.04
N GLU A 406 -30.56 7.87 -5.89
CA GLU A 406 -30.86 9.21 -5.39
C GLU A 406 -29.64 9.78 -4.67
N PHE A 407 -29.34 11.05 -4.97
CA PHE A 407 -28.35 11.86 -4.28
C PHE A 407 -29.07 13.05 -3.64
N LYS A 408 -28.81 13.31 -2.36
CA LYS A 408 -29.49 14.35 -1.59
C LYS A 408 -28.53 15.17 -0.76
N ASN A 409 -28.53 16.48 -0.97
CA ASN A 409 -27.56 17.44 -0.44
C ASN A 409 -26.10 17.02 -0.72
N CYS A 410 -25.85 16.47 -1.90
CA CYS A 410 -24.52 16.03 -2.30
C CYS A 410 -23.79 17.10 -3.12
N ILE A 411 -22.47 17.05 -3.07
CA ILE A 411 -21.61 17.80 -3.97
C ILE A 411 -21.06 16.83 -4.98
N VAL A 412 -21.31 17.13 -6.25
CA VAL A 412 -20.92 16.28 -7.36
C VAL A 412 -20.16 17.11 -8.38
N ARG A 413 -19.33 16.44 -9.16
CA ARG A 413 -18.71 17.04 -10.34
C ARG A 413 -19.02 16.20 -11.56
N VAL A 414 -19.94 16.70 -12.36
CA VAL A 414 -20.40 16.07 -13.60
C VAL A 414 -20.61 17.12 -14.69
N ARG A 415 -20.09 16.85 -15.87
CA ARG A 415 -20.15 17.71 -17.06
C ARG A 415 -20.55 16.94 -18.31
N ASP A 416 -19.88 15.83 -18.59
CA ASP A 416 -20.13 15.04 -19.79
C ASP A 416 -21.26 14.01 -19.55
N LEU A 417 -21.43 13.56 -18.30
CA LEU A 417 -22.53 12.69 -17.85
C LEU A 417 -23.92 13.28 -18.12
N ILE A 418 -24.07 14.60 -17.98
CA ILE A 418 -25.36 15.31 -18.11
C ILE A 418 -25.68 15.75 -19.56
N LYS A 419 -24.93 15.27 -20.54
CA LYS A 419 -25.21 15.56 -21.97
C LYS A 419 -26.38 14.71 -22.46
N GLU A 420 -27.06 15.20 -23.50
CA GLU A 420 -28.17 14.49 -24.17
C GLU A 420 -27.82 13.06 -24.64
N THR A 421 -26.54 12.75 -24.82
CA THR A 421 -26.05 11.44 -25.27
C THR A 421 -25.68 10.49 -24.13
N ALA A 422 -25.87 10.88 -22.88
CA ALA A 422 -25.54 10.12 -21.68
C ALA A 422 -26.75 10.08 -20.74
N TYR A 423 -26.66 10.69 -19.55
CA TYR A 423 -27.71 10.74 -18.53
C TYR A 423 -28.15 12.19 -18.28
N PRO A 424 -28.88 12.82 -19.22
CA PRO A 424 -29.26 14.24 -19.13
C PRO A 424 -30.17 14.56 -17.94
N ASP A 425 -30.84 13.56 -17.39
CA ASP A 425 -31.72 13.62 -16.22
C ASP A 425 -31.00 13.30 -14.90
N PHE A 426 -29.70 13.03 -14.88
CA PHE A 426 -28.95 12.71 -13.67
C PHE A 426 -29.18 13.73 -12.54
N LEU A 427 -29.25 15.03 -12.88
CA LEU A 427 -29.47 16.08 -11.88
C LEU A 427 -30.90 16.04 -11.30
N ASP A 428 -31.88 15.45 -11.96
CA ASP A 428 -33.22 15.26 -11.39
C ASP A 428 -33.21 14.23 -10.24
N HIS A 429 -32.26 13.28 -10.30
CA HIS A 429 -31.96 12.32 -9.24
C HIS A 429 -30.99 12.84 -8.18
N CYS A 430 -30.47 14.06 -8.36
CA CYS A 430 -29.52 14.72 -7.47
C CYS A 430 -30.12 16.01 -6.91
N GLN A 431 -30.97 15.91 -5.89
CA GLN A 431 -31.81 17.02 -5.42
C GLN A 431 -31.92 17.12 -3.88
N PRO A 432 -31.55 18.27 -3.27
CA PRO A 432 -30.69 19.31 -3.86
C PRO A 432 -29.26 18.77 -4.03
N CYS A 433 -28.56 19.18 -5.08
CA CYS A 433 -27.13 18.91 -5.21
C CYS A 433 -26.40 20.15 -5.75
N LEU A 434 -25.12 20.27 -5.39
CA LEU A 434 -24.23 21.27 -5.95
C LEU A 434 -23.38 20.57 -7.02
N ASN A 435 -23.65 20.87 -8.29
CA ASN A 435 -22.78 20.45 -9.37
C ASN A 435 -21.65 21.47 -9.54
N THR A 436 -20.43 21.02 -9.29
CA THR A 436 -19.22 21.81 -9.20
C THR A 436 -18.34 21.63 -10.44
N ASP A 437 -17.37 22.51 -10.63
CA ASP A 437 -16.37 22.41 -11.69
C ASP A 437 -14.92 22.38 -11.14
N SER A 438 -13.95 22.45 -12.04
CA SER A 438 -12.52 22.38 -11.70
C SER A 438 -11.94 23.56 -10.92
N GLN A 439 -12.64 24.69 -10.88
CA GLN A 439 -12.22 25.92 -10.22
C GLN A 439 -12.80 26.03 -8.81
N ASP A 440 -13.83 25.24 -8.49
CA ASP A 440 -14.38 25.19 -7.14
C ASP A 440 -13.35 24.61 -6.17
N THR A 441 -13.21 25.26 -5.03
CA THR A 441 -12.33 24.82 -3.94
C THR A 441 -13.14 23.92 -3.01
N LEU A 442 -12.56 22.81 -2.59
CA LEU A 442 -13.16 21.89 -1.62
C LEU A 442 -12.20 21.56 -0.49
N PHE A 443 -10.97 21.17 -0.82
CA PHE A 443 -10.02 20.61 0.13
C PHE A 443 -8.81 21.52 0.38
N VAL A 444 -8.23 21.42 1.57
CA VAL A 444 -7.06 22.21 2.00
C VAL A 444 -5.86 21.97 1.08
N ASN A 445 -5.44 20.71 0.89
CA ASN A 445 -4.28 20.40 0.05
C ASN A 445 -4.30 18.96 -0.48
N VAL A 446 -4.81 18.82 -1.70
CA VAL A 446 -4.91 17.52 -2.39
C VAL A 446 -3.57 16.87 -2.70
N ASN A 447 -2.48 17.65 -2.84
CA ASN A 447 -1.16 17.12 -3.16
C ASN A 447 -0.51 16.46 -1.94
N ASP A 448 -0.80 16.98 -0.75
CA ASP A 448 -0.34 16.43 0.53
C ASP A 448 -1.35 15.41 1.11
N ARG A 449 -2.36 15.01 0.32
CA ARG A 449 -3.48 14.13 0.71
C ARG A 449 -4.29 14.66 1.91
N ASP A 450 -4.29 15.97 2.10
CA ASP A 450 -5.12 16.65 3.08
C ASP A 450 -6.49 16.98 2.47
N PHE A 451 -7.45 16.07 2.73
CA PHE A 451 -8.83 16.15 2.27
C PHE A 451 -9.78 16.79 3.31
N HIS A 452 -9.26 17.46 4.34
CA HIS A 452 -10.09 18.35 5.14
C HIS A 452 -10.63 19.47 4.26
N LEU A 453 -11.79 20.00 4.63
CA LEU A 453 -12.43 21.08 3.87
C LEU A 453 -11.64 22.38 4.00
N ASP A 454 -11.47 23.10 2.88
CA ASP A 454 -10.86 24.42 2.89
C ASP A 454 -11.70 25.42 3.71
N THR A 455 -11.07 26.03 4.71
CA THR A 455 -11.75 26.86 5.72
C THR A 455 -12.26 28.21 5.19
N ILE A 456 -11.80 28.66 4.01
CA ILE A 456 -12.12 29.99 3.47
C ILE A 456 -13.12 29.88 2.31
N GLY A 457 -12.88 28.95 1.39
CA GLY A 457 -13.53 28.89 0.09
C GLY A 457 -14.22 27.58 -0.21
N SER A 458 -14.24 26.60 0.71
CA SER A 458 -14.88 25.32 0.42
C SER A 458 -16.38 25.50 0.14
N VAL A 459 -16.80 25.03 -1.03
CA VAL A 459 -18.22 25.02 -1.41
C VAL A 459 -19.05 24.01 -0.61
N ALA A 460 -18.40 23.16 0.20
CA ALA A 460 -19.06 22.21 1.10
C ALA A 460 -19.57 22.81 2.40
N ASN A 461 -19.06 23.99 2.74
CA ASN A 461 -19.41 24.73 3.94
C ASN A 461 -20.93 24.98 4.03
N ARG A 462 -21.58 24.49 5.08
CA ARG A 462 -23.00 24.63 5.41
C ARG A 462 -23.95 24.16 4.33
N TYR A 463 -23.52 23.22 3.49
CA TYR A 463 -24.31 22.73 2.36
C TYR A 463 -25.26 21.59 2.72
N ALA A 464 -24.91 20.78 3.72
CA ALA A 464 -25.65 19.58 4.08
C ALA A 464 -26.83 19.86 5.03
N VAL A 465 -27.56 18.80 5.37
CA VAL A 465 -28.64 18.84 6.39
C VAL A 465 -28.34 17.86 7.52
N PRO A 466 -28.66 18.18 8.78
CA PRO A 466 -28.42 17.28 9.90
C PRO A 466 -29.07 15.90 9.69
N VAL A 467 -28.34 14.84 10.05
CA VAL A 467 -28.84 13.46 10.04
C VAL A 467 -28.81 12.95 11.47
N PRO A 468 -29.98 12.68 12.08
CA PRO A 468 -30.03 12.21 13.46
C PRO A 468 -29.20 10.94 13.67
N GLY A 469 -28.31 10.97 14.66
CA GLY A 469 -27.43 9.85 14.97
C GLY A 469 -26.04 9.91 14.32
N ILE A 470 -25.78 10.90 13.46
CA ILE A 470 -24.45 11.18 12.89
C ILE A 470 -24.10 12.63 13.21
N ASP A 471 -23.82 12.89 14.49
CA ASP A 471 -23.60 14.24 15.02
C ASP A 471 -22.12 14.65 15.02
N LEU A 472 -21.22 13.68 14.83
CA LEU A 472 -19.77 13.88 14.75
C LEU A 472 -19.29 13.69 13.31
N ASP A 473 -18.24 14.40 12.92
CA ASP A 473 -17.49 14.17 11.69
C ASP A 473 -16.43 13.07 11.90
N LEU A 474 -15.61 12.80 10.88
CA LEU A 474 -14.57 11.78 10.90
C LEU A 474 -13.45 12.07 11.92
N ASP A 475 -13.22 13.35 12.26
CA ASP A 475 -12.28 13.80 13.29
C ASP A 475 -12.89 13.83 14.70
N GLY A 476 -14.17 13.46 14.85
CA GLY A 476 -14.89 13.56 16.11
C GLY A 476 -15.33 14.97 16.47
N LYS A 477 -15.38 15.89 15.51
CA LYS A 477 -15.89 17.26 15.70
C LYS A 477 -17.41 17.27 15.58
N MET A 478 -18.06 18.09 16.40
CA MET A 478 -19.51 18.27 16.33
C MET A 478 -19.91 18.97 15.03
N ARG A 479 -20.82 18.36 14.29
CA ARG A 479 -21.43 18.97 13.11
C ARG A 479 -22.39 20.10 13.50
N ASP A 480 -22.53 21.12 12.65
CA ASP A 480 -23.51 22.17 12.90
C ASP A 480 -24.93 21.58 12.94
N GLY A 481 -25.67 21.91 14.01
CA GLY A 481 -26.99 21.34 14.27
C GLY A 481 -28.10 21.80 13.32
N SER A 482 -27.79 22.68 12.35
CA SER A 482 -28.76 23.25 11.40
C SER A 482 -28.30 23.16 9.96
N THR A 483 -27.04 23.47 9.69
CA THR A 483 -26.43 23.52 8.37
C THR A 483 -25.02 22.92 8.45
N PRO A 484 -24.90 21.60 8.60
CA PRO A 484 -23.60 20.95 8.63
C PRO A 484 -22.91 21.02 7.26
N ASP A 485 -21.64 20.68 7.24
CA ASP A 485 -20.88 20.61 6.00
C ASP A 485 -21.16 19.29 5.26
N ALA A 486 -21.07 19.33 3.93
CA ALA A 486 -21.12 18.09 3.15
C ALA A 486 -19.82 17.30 3.30
N GLY A 487 -19.91 15.97 3.23
CA GLY A 487 -18.77 15.08 3.35
C GLY A 487 -18.44 14.68 4.78
N CYS A 488 -17.25 14.09 4.95
CA CYS A 488 -16.87 13.41 6.19
C CYS A 488 -16.20 14.35 7.21
N PHE A 489 -15.96 15.61 6.86
CA PHE A 489 -15.32 16.60 7.74
C PHE A 489 -16.22 17.81 7.93
N GLU A 490 -16.07 18.47 9.07
CA GLU A 490 -16.69 19.73 9.43
C GLU A 490 -15.64 20.84 9.58
N ILE A 491 -15.91 22.03 9.04
CA ILE A 491 -15.10 23.23 9.18
C ILE A 491 -15.36 23.83 10.56
N GLU A 492 -14.28 24.09 11.29
CA GLU A 492 -14.31 24.92 12.51
C GLU A 492 -13.99 26.38 12.17
N PHE A 493 -14.74 27.31 12.77
CA PHE A 493 -14.53 28.75 12.65
C PHE A 493 -13.90 29.38 13.89
#